data_AF-A0A2T4LK34-F1
#
_entry.id   AF-A0A2T4LK34-F1
#
_cell.length_a   1.000
_cell.length_b   1.000
_cell.length_c   1.000
_cell.angle_alpha   90.00
_cell.angle_beta   90.00
_cell.angle_gamma   90.00
#
_symmetry.space_group_name_H-M   'P 1'
#
loop_
_entity.id
_entity.type
_entity.pdbx_description
1 polymer ?
#
loop_
_entity_poly.entity_id
_entity_poly.type
_entity_poly.pdbx_seq_one_letter_code
_entity_poly.pdbx_strand_id
1 'polypeptide(L)'
;PEHGKLKIGIATGGTPESSLRAGALGLPITYAIIGGDPKRFKRNVEMYKSSALSYGHDANQLSVATHSWGFIADTDEAAMRAFFPSLKANHDMLGRERGWPPYNEYTFEREISQHGALYVGSPETVAQKIIITVETLGLNRFMLH
;
A
#
# COMPACT_ATOMS: atom_id res chain seq x y z
N PRO A 1 -3.36 24.59 16.08
CA PRO A 1 -2.33 23.71 16.68
C PRO A 1 -1.16 24.56 17.16
N GLU A 2 -0.54 24.17 18.28
CA GLU A 2 0.51 24.94 18.97
C GLU A 2 1.75 25.22 18.09
N HIS A 3 1.90 24.51 16.97
CA HIS A 3 3.03 24.60 16.03
C HIS A 3 2.65 24.73 14.54
N GLY A 4 1.52 25.38 14.22
CA GLY A 4 1.11 25.63 12.82
C GLY A 4 -0.04 24.73 12.35
N LYS A 5 -0.05 24.30 11.09
CA LYS A 5 -1.17 23.53 10.51
C LYS A 5 -1.05 22.03 10.84
N LEU A 6 -2.15 21.42 11.29
CA LEU A 6 -2.23 19.97 11.49
C LEU A 6 -2.27 19.30 10.10
N LYS A 7 -1.35 18.37 9.86
CA LYS A 7 -1.33 17.62 8.59
C LYS A 7 -2.46 16.59 8.61
N ILE A 8 -3.43 16.75 7.71
CA ILE A 8 -4.57 15.85 7.53
C ILE A 8 -4.39 15.13 6.20
N GLY A 9 -4.54 13.82 6.18
CA GLY A 9 -4.45 12.99 4.97
C GLY A 9 -5.67 12.12 4.78
N ILE A 10 -5.93 11.72 3.53
CA ILE A 10 -7.02 10.83 3.15
C ILE A 10 -6.47 9.42 2.93
N ALA A 11 -7.04 8.43 3.62
CA ALA A 11 -6.81 7.03 3.34
C ALA A 11 -7.84 6.51 2.32
N THR A 12 -7.40 5.70 1.36
CA THR A 12 -8.29 5.10 0.35
C THR A 12 -7.82 3.70 -0.05
N GLY A 13 -8.77 2.85 -0.45
CA GLY A 13 -8.49 1.55 -1.06
C GLY A 13 -8.13 1.61 -2.55
N GLY A 14 -8.11 2.81 -3.16
CA GLY A 14 -7.72 2.99 -4.57
C GLY A 14 -8.87 3.12 -5.57
N THR A 15 -10.04 3.62 -5.16
CA THR A 15 -11.07 3.96 -6.15
C THR A 15 -10.66 5.23 -6.93
N PRO A 16 -10.97 5.33 -8.24
CA PRO A 16 -10.69 6.53 -9.03
C PRO A 16 -11.29 7.79 -8.40
N GLU A 17 -12.53 7.71 -7.92
CA GLU A 17 -13.28 8.84 -7.35
C GLU A 17 -12.60 9.38 -6.09
N SER A 18 -12.10 8.49 -5.22
CA SER A 18 -11.35 8.89 -4.02
C SER A 18 -10.05 9.62 -4.38
N SER A 19 -9.38 9.16 -5.44
CA SER A 19 -8.09 9.70 -5.90
C SER A 19 -8.28 11.11 -6.47
N LEU A 20 -9.29 11.28 -7.32
CA LEU A 20 -9.69 12.58 -7.87
C LEU A 20 -10.08 13.55 -6.75
N ARG A 21 -10.94 13.11 -5.81
CA ARG A 21 -11.39 13.96 -4.70
C ARG A 21 -10.23 14.44 -3.82
N ALA A 22 -9.29 13.56 -3.47
CA ALA A 22 -8.13 13.95 -2.69
C ALA A 22 -7.25 14.97 -3.44
N GLY A 23 -7.10 14.80 -4.76
CA GLY A 23 -6.36 15.71 -5.62
C GLY A 23 -7.01 17.09 -5.69
N ALA A 24 -8.31 17.16 -5.95
CA ALA A 24 -9.08 18.41 -5.97
C ALA A 24 -8.98 19.20 -4.65
N LEU A 25 -8.85 18.50 -3.52
CA LEU A 25 -8.67 19.10 -2.19
C LEU A 25 -7.22 19.48 -1.87
N GLY A 26 -6.24 19.06 -2.67
CA GLY A 26 -4.82 19.29 -2.39
C GLY A 26 -4.32 18.59 -1.12
N LEU A 27 -4.97 17.49 -0.71
CA LEU A 27 -4.63 16.78 0.53
C LEU A 27 -3.68 15.60 0.27
N PRO A 28 -2.76 15.30 1.20
CA PRO A 28 -2.01 14.04 1.22
C PRO A 28 -2.93 12.81 1.07
N ILE A 29 -2.45 11.80 0.34
CA ILE A 29 -3.18 10.56 0.10
C ILE A 29 -2.36 9.34 0.55
N THR A 30 -3.04 8.39 1.19
CA THR A 30 -2.49 7.07 1.53
C THR A 30 -3.30 5.99 0.87
N TYR A 31 -2.66 5.15 0.06
CA TYR A 31 -3.27 3.98 -0.56
C TYR A 31 -3.08 2.74 0.31
N ALA A 32 -4.18 2.12 0.74
CA ALA A 32 -4.17 0.77 1.29
C ALA A 32 -4.10 -0.22 0.12
N ILE A 33 -2.91 -0.80 -0.12
CA ILE A 33 -2.68 -1.74 -1.22
C ILE A 33 -2.84 -3.15 -0.65
N ILE A 34 -3.99 -3.76 -0.94
CA ILE A 34 -4.34 -5.11 -0.49
C ILE A 34 -4.57 -5.98 -1.72
N GLY A 35 -3.82 -7.09 -1.78
CA GLY A 35 -3.85 -8.09 -2.86
C GLY A 35 -3.22 -7.60 -4.17
N GLY A 36 -2.37 -8.41 -4.80
CA GLY A 36 -1.80 -8.17 -6.13
C GLY A 36 -0.78 -7.03 -6.24
N ASP A 37 -0.36 -6.73 -7.48
CA ASP A 37 0.80 -5.87 -7.74
C ASP A 37 0.56 -4.39 -7.36
N PRO A 38 1.36 -3.80 -6.44
CA PRO A 38 1.28 -2.38 -6.09
C PRO A 38 1.40 -1.42 -7.28
N LYS A 39 2.13 -1.80 -8.34
CA LYS A 39 2.37 -0.96 -9.52
C LYS A 39 1.09 -0.56 -10.24
N ARG A 40 0.00 -1.33 -10.08
CA ARG A 40 -1.31 -0.97 -10.66
C ARG A 40 -1.85 0.37 -10.15
N PHE A 41 -1.43 0.81 -8.96
CA PHE A 41 -1.83 2.10 -8.38
C PHE A 41 -1.19 3.29 -9.07
N LYS A 42 -0.25 3.08 -10.01
CA LYS A 42 0.33 4.18 -10.81
C LYS A 42 -0.75 5.04 -11.45
N ARG A 43 -1.79 4.41 -12.02
CA ARG A 43 -2.94 5.12 -12.62
C ARG A 43 -3.69 5.98 -11.60
N ASN A 44 -3.89 5.49 -10.38
CA ASN A 44 -4.54 6.26 -9.31
C ASN A 44 -3.69 7.47 -8.88
N VAL A 45 -2.37 7.28 -8.75
CA VAL A 45 -1.44 8.38 -8.43
C VAL A 45 -1.45 9.44 -9.54
N GLU A 46 -1.46 9.04 -10.80
CA GLU A 46 -1.55 9.95 -11.95
C GLU A 46 -2.88 10.72 -11.95
N MET A 47 -4.02 10.07 -11.69
CA MET A 47 -5.32 10.73 -11.54
C MET A 47 -5.32 11.74 -10.39
N TYR A 48 -4.78 11.35 -9.24
CA TYR A 48 -4.63 12.21 -8.07
C TYR A 48 -3.83 13.49 -8.40
N LYS A 49 -2.64 13.33 -9.00
CA LYS A 49 -1.79 14.46 -9.39
C LYS A 49 -2.43 15.33 -10.47
N SER A 50 -3.09 14.72 -11.47
CA SER A 50 -3.79 15.45 -12.52
C SER A 50 -4.96 16.28 -11.97
N SER A 51 -5.74 15.70 -11.06
CA SER A 51 -6.83 16.41 -10.38
C SER A 51 -6.33 17.54 -9.50
N ALA A 52 -5.16 17.38 -8.87
CA ALA A 52 -4.55 18.47 -8.10
C ALA A 52 -4.17 19.66 -8.97
N LEU A 53 -3.48 19.39 -10.09
CA LEU A 53 -3.06 20.43 -11.04
C LEU A 53 -4.26 21.20 -11.60
N SER A 54 -5.33 20.49 -11.97
CA SER A 54 -6.54 21.12 -12.51
C SER A 54 -7.33 21.97 -11.50
N TYR A 55 -7.08 21.78 -10.20
CA TYR A 55 -7.62 22.62 -9.12
C TYR A 55 -6.62 23.65 -8.58
N GLY A 56 -5.48 23.83 -9.26
CA GLY A 56 -4.49 24.86 -8.93
C GLY A 56 -3.53 24.50 -7.80
N HIS A 57 -3.46 23.23 -7.38
CA HIS A 57 -2.49 22.76 -6.38
C HIS A 57 -1.17 22.36 -7.05
N ASP A 58 -0.05 22.61 -6.36
CA ASP A 58 1.26 22.11 -6.80
C ASP A 58 1.39 20.62 -6.51
N ALA A 59 1.31 19.80 -7.55
CA ALA A 59 1.42 18.35 -7.45
C ALA A 59 2.77 17.85 -6.92
N ASN A 60 3.84 18.66 -6.96
CA ASN A 60 5.15 18.28 -6.40
C ASN A 60 5.20 18.40 -4.87
N GLN A 61 4.30 19.17 -4.28
CA GLN A 61 4.17 19.30 -2.82
C GLN A 61 3.22 18.25 -2.21
N LEU A 62 2.53 17.49 -3.06
CA LEU A 62 1.55 16.50 -2.64
C LEU A 62 2.21 15.20 -2.19
N SER A 63 1.75 14.72 -1.04
CA SER A 63 2.27 13.51 -0.41
C SER A 63 1.47 12.29 -0.83
N VAL A 64 2.19 11.31 -1.37
CA VAL A 64 1.66 9.99 -1.73
C VAL A 64 2.31 8.95 -0.83
N ALA A 65 1.48 8.22 -0.11
CA ALA A 65 1.91 7.16 0.80
C ALA A 65 1.22 5.84 0.48
N THR A 66 1.81 4.74 0.94
CA THR A 66 1.15 3.43 0.98
C THR A 66 1.09 2.90 2.39
N HIS A 67 0.05 2.12 2.65
CA HIS A 67 -0.06 1.25 3.81
C HIS A 67 -0.13 -0.20 3.31
N SER A 68 0.81 -1.01 3.76
CA SER A 68 0.98 -2.39 3.32
C SER A 68 1.14 -3.31 4.52
N TRP A 69 0.77 -4.58 4.37
CA TRP A 69 1.03 -5.60 5.38
C TRP A 69 2.38 -6.25 5.13
N GLY A 70 3.07 -6.65 6.19
CA GLY A 70 4.23 -7.50 6.03
C GLY A 70 4.88 -7.91 7.34
N PHE A 71 6.03 -8.56 7.21
CA PHE A 71 6.74 -9.14 8.33
C PHE A 71 8.21 -9.37 7.96
N ILE A 72 9.13 -8.87 8.79
CA ILE A 72 10.57 -8.97 8.53
C ILE A 72 11.18 -9.92 9.56
N ALA A 73 11.98 -10.87 9.09
CA ALA A 73 12.79 -11.77 9.93
C ALA A 73 14.19 -11.94 9.32
N ASP A 74 15.08 -12.70 9.96
CA ASP A 74 16.48 -12.82 9.50
C ASP A 74 16.63 -13.44 8.10
N THR A 75 15.71 -14.34 7.70
CA THR A 75 15.68 -14.95 6.37
C THR A 75 14.27 -14.93 5.79
N ASP A 76 14.17 -15.05 4.46
CA ASP A 76 12.89 -15.14 3.76
C ASP A 76 12.05 -16.31 4.29
N GLU A 77 12.65 -17.49 4.47
CA GLU A 77 11.96 -18.68 4.97
C GLU A 77 11.50 -18.51 6.43
N ALA A 78 12.30 -17.83 7.27
CA ALA A 78 11.92 -17.56 8.64
C ALA A 78 10.70 -16.62 8.70
N ALA A 79 10.68 -15.57 7.87
CA ALA A 79 9.58 -14.62 7.80
C ALA A 79 8.29 -15.30 7.30
N MET A 80 8.40 -16.11 6.23
CA MET A 80 7.28 -16.86 5.66
C MET A 80 6.64 -17.81 6.68
N ARG A 81 7.46 -18.64 7.36
CA ARG A 81 6.97 -19.60 8.36
C ARG A 81 6.30 -18.92 9.54
N ALA A 82 6.84 -17.79 10.00
CA ALA A 82 6.31 -17.06 11.14
C ALA A 82 4.99 -16.33 10.82
N PHE A 83 4.86 -15.76 9.62
CA PHE A 83 3.75 -14.88 9.28
C PHE A 83 2.52 -15.59 8.69
N PHE A 84 2.73 -16.69 7.93
CA PHE A 84 1.64 -17.38 7.24
C PHE A 84 0.48 -17.82 8.17
N PRO A 85 0.73 -18.41 9.36
CA PRO A 85 -0.37 -18.87 10.22
C PRO A 85 -1.31 -17.75 10.68
N SER A 86 -0.76 -16.61 11.13
CA SER A 86 -1.55 -15.47 11.59
C SER A 86 -2.27 -14.78 10.43
N LEU A 87 -1.60 -14.62 9.28
CA LEU A 87 -2.21 -14.06 8.08
C LEU A 87 -3.37 -14.91 7.59
N LYS A 88 -3.19 -16.24 7.51
CA LYS A 88 -4.24 -17.19 7.12
C LYS A 88 -5.43 -17.11 8.07
N ALA A 89 -5.20 -17.10 9.37
CA ALA A 89 -6.28 -16.99 10.35
C ALA A 89 -7.09 -15.69 10.18
N ASN A 90 -6.41 -14.56 9.96
CA ASN A 90 -7.06 -13.27 9.70
C ASN A 90 -7.84 -13.29 8.38
N HIS A 91 -7.24 -13.83 7.31
CA HIS A 91 -7.88 -13.88 5.99
C HIS A 91 -9.08 -14.82 5.96
N ASP A 92 -9.00 -15.98 6.62
CA ASP A 92 -10.13 -16.91 6.72
C ASP A 92 -11.29 -16.31 7.53
N MET A 93 -11.00 -15.48 8.53
CA MET A 93 -12.01 -14.72 9.27
C MET A 93 -12.70 -13.68 8.36
N LEU A 94 -11.91 -12.84 7.69
CA LEU A 94 -12.44 -11.84 6.75
C LEU A 94 -13.17 -12.47 5.55
N GLY A 95 -12.70 -13.62 5.07
CA GLY A 95 -13.29 -14.32 3.94
C GLY A 95 -14.69 -14.83 4.23
N ARG A 96 -14.99 -15.22 5.47
CA ARG A 96 -16.36 -15.56 5.89
C ARG A 96 -17.31 -14.36 5.84
N GLU A 97 -16.81 -13.17 6.15
CA GLU A 97 -17.60 -11.93 6.14
C GLU A 97 -17.74 -11.33 4.74
N ARG A 98 -16.70 -11.44 3.92
CA ARG A 98 -16.56 -10.73 2.62
C ARG A 98 -16.70 -11.62 1.40
N GLY A 99 -16.91 -12.93 1.59
CA GLY A 99 -17.03 -13.90 0.50
C GLY A 99 -15.72 -14.15 -0.26
N TRP A 100 -14.57 -13.98 0.38
CA TRP A 100 -13.27 -14.24 -0.25
C TRP A 100 -12.97 -15.74 -0.32
N PRO A 101 -12.22 -16.20 -1.34
CA PRO A 101 -11.81 -17.60 -1.42
C PRO A 101 -10.90 -17.98 -0.22
N PRO A 102 -10.82 -19.27 0.13
CA PRO A 102 -9.91 -19.74 1.18
C PRO A 102 -8.46 -19.32 0.92
N TYR A 103 -7.78 -18.84 1.96
CA TYR A 103 -6.37 -18.47 1.85
C TYR A 103 -5.49 -19.70 1.97
N ASN A 104 -4.58 -19.90 1.02
CA ASN A 104 -3.67 -21.04 0.97
C ASN A 104 -2.22 -20.61 0.68
N GLU A 105 -1.29 -21.54 0.81
CA GLU A 105 0.15 -21.27 0.63
C GLU A 105 0.45 -20.74 -0.77
N TYR A 106 -0.18 -21.30 -1.82
CA TYR A 106 -0.01 -20.80 -3.19
C TYR A 106 -0.40 -19.32 -3.35
N THR A 107 -1.51 -18.91 -2.71
CA THR A 107 -1.93 -17.50 -2.70
C THR A 107 -0.96 -16.65 -1.91
N PHE A 108 -0.47 -17.15 -0.77
CA PHE A 108 0.51 -16.46 0.05
C PHE A 108 1.83 -16.23 -0.70
N GLU A 109 2.39 -17.26 -1.34
CA GLU A 109 3.61 -17.17 -2.15
C GLU A 109 3.49 -16.13 -3.26
N ARG A 110 2.34 -16.09 -3.94
CA ARG A 110 2.06 -15.06 -4.95
C ARG A 110 2.03 -13.67 -4.33
N GLU A 111 1.42 -13.52 -3.15
CA GLU A 111 1.28 -12.22 -2.48
C GLU A 111 2.60 -11.70 -1.87
N ILE A 112 3.53 -12.57 -1.48
CA ILE A 112 4.87 -12.16 -1.00
C ILE A 112 5.86 -11.92 -2.14
N SER A 113 5.62 -12.48 -3.34
CA SER A 113 6.45 -12.26 -4.53
C SER A 113 6.64 -10.77 -4.88
N GLN A 114 7.57 -10.44 -5.78
CA GLN A 114 7.74 -9.05 -6.26
C GLN A 114 6.47 -8.43 -6.88
N HIS A 115 5.50 -9.24 -7.30
CA HIS A 115 4.23 -8.81 -7.90
C HIS A 115 3.03 -8.91 -6.95
N GLY A 116 3.26 -9.19 -5.67
CA GLY A 116 2.21 -9.28 -4.65
C GLY A 116 2.19 -8.11 -3.69
N ALA A 117 1.13 -8.00 -2.87
CA ALA A 117 0.95 -6.84 -1.98
C ALA A 117 1.64 -6.97 -0.61
N LEU A 118 2.14 -8.16 -0.24
CA LEU A 118 2.72 -8.42 1.08
C LEU A 118 4.23 -8.23 1.10
N TYR A 119 4.74 -7.55 2.13
CA TYR A 119 6.16 -7.25 2.29
C TYR A 119 6.75 -8.17 3.36
N VAL A 120 6.93 -9.44 3.01
CA VAL A 120 7.36 -10.49 3.93
C VAL A 120 8.70 -11.06 3.44
N GLY A 121 9.71 -11.07 4.30
CA GLY A 121 11.02 -11.61 3.96
C GLY A 121 12.14 -11.14 4.89
N SER A 122 13.37 -11.36 4.44
CA SER A 122 14.59 -10.74 4.98
C SER A 122 14.58 -9.22 4.83
N PRO A 123 15.42 -8.48 5.59
CA PRO A 123 15.55 -7.04 5.43
C PRO A 123 15.87 -6.63 3.99
N GLU A 124 16.79 -7.34 3.31
CA GLU A 124 17.17 -7.10 1.92
C GLU A 124 16.00 -7.30 0.96
N THR A 125 15.28 -8.42 1.05
CA THR A 125 14.13 -8.73 0.19
C THR A 125 13.03 -7.67 0.33
N VAL A 126 12.70 -7.29 1.58
CA VAL A 126 11.67 -6.29 1.83
C VAL A 126 12.13 -4.89 1.40
N ALA A 127 13.37 -4.51 1.66
CA ALA A 127 13.92 -3.22 1.24
C ALA A 127 13.89 -3.06 -0.29
N GLN A 128 14.32 -4.07 -1.04
CA GLN A 128 14.27 -4.04 -2.51
C GLN A 128 12.86 -3.85 -3.04
N LYS A 129 11.88 -4.55 -2.46
CA LYS A 129 10.48 -4.42 -2.85
C LYS A 129 9.90 -3.03 -2.51
N ILE A 130 10.28 -2.47 -1.36
CA ILE A 130 9.92 -1.09 -0.99
C ILE A 130 10.49 -0.10 -2.00
N ILE A 131 11.78 -0.21 -2.34
CA ILE A 131 12.44 0.67 -3.31
C ILE A 131 11.68 0.67 -4.64
N ILE A 132 11.40 -0.51 -5.21
CA ILE A 132 10.65 -0.64 -6.46
C ILE A 132 9.29 0.07 -6.37
N THR A 133 8.59 -0.09 -5.25
CA THR A 133 7.26 0.51 -5.06
C THR A 133 7.33 2.02 -4.89
N VAL A 134 8.29 2.50 -4.10
CA VAL A 134 8.55 3.93 -3.87
C VAL A 134 8.88 4.61 -5.19
N GLU A 135 9.77 4.04 -5.99
CA GLU A 135 10.17 4.60 -7.27
C GLU A 135 9.03 4.55 -8.29
N THR A 136 8.31 3.43 -8.37
CA THR A 136 7.22 3.27 -9.36
C THR A 136 6.05 4.22 -9.09
N LEU A 137 5.70 4.44 -7.82
CA LEU A 137 4.54 5.24 -7.43
C LEU A 137 4.91 6.68 -7.02
N GLY A 138 6.21 7.00 -6.92
CA GLY A 138 6.69 8.28 -6.41
C GLY A 138 6.25 8.53 -4.97
N LEU A 139 6.39 7.51 -4.11
CA LEU A 139 5.98 7.61 -2.71
C LEU A 139 6.95 8.47 -1.90
N ASN A 140 6.41 9.17 -0.91
CA ASN A 140 7.23 9.87 0.08
C ASN A 140 7.06 9.31 1.50
N ARG A 141 6.21 8.28 1.66
CA ARG A 141 6.05 7.52 2.89
C ARG A 141 5.59 6.11 2.58
N PHE A 142 6.27 5.14 3.18
CA PHE A 142 5.85 3.75 3.19
C PHE A 142 5.51 3.37 4.63
N MET A 143 4.36 2.72 4.83
CA MET A 143 3.92 2.24 6.14
C MET A 143 3.74 0.73 6.07
N LEU A 144 4.37 0.04 7.00
CA LEU A 144 4.27 -1.40 7.18
C LEU A 144 3.43 -1.67 8.43
N HIS A 145 2.36 -2.44 8.25
CA HIS A 145 1.54 -2.99 9.33
C HIS A 145 2.07 -4.35 9.75
#